data_AF-A0A5F2HWA7-F1
#
_entry.id   AF-A0A5F2HWA7-F1
#
_cell.length_a   1.000
_cell.length_b   1.000
_cell.length_c   1.000
_cell.angle_alpha   90.00
_cell.angle_beta   90.00
_cell.angle_gamma   90.00
#
_symmetry.space_group_name_H-M   'P 1'
#
loop_
_entity.id
_entity.type
_entity.pdbx_description
1 polymer ?
#
loop_
_entity_poly.entity_id
_entity_poly.type
_entity_poly.pdbx_seq_one_letter_code
_entity_poly.pdbx_strand_id
1 'polypeptide(L)' 'MRIAHVAPLYESVPPRLYGGTERIVSYLTEALVELGHDVTLFASGDSETSARLVPGRDQAIRLDPRPKKSEIA' A
#
# COMPACT_ATOMS: atom_id res chain seq x y z
N MET A 1 -7.39 -11.09 -14.20
CA MET A 1 -5.94 -11.45 -14.12
C MET A 1 -5.52 -11.53 -12.67
N ARG A 2 -4.33 -12.07 -12.37
CA ARG A 2 -3.68 -11.93 -11.05
C ARG A 2 -2.62 -10.84 -11.12
N ILE A 3 -2.76 -9.80 -10.30
CA ILE A 3 -1.93 -8.59 -10.38
C ILE A 3 -1.37 -8.28 -9.00
N ALA A 4 -0.06 -8.04 -8.92
CA ALA A 4 0.61 -7.60 -7.70
C ALA A 4 1.04 -6.14 -7.86
N HIS A 5 0.52 -5.26 -7.00
CA HIS A 5 1.02 -3.89 -6.85
C HIS A 5 1.93 -3.82 -5.65
N VAL A 6 3.12 -3.24 -5.83
CA VAL A 6 4.08 -3.01 -4.76
C VAL A 6 4.23 -1.51 -4.57
N ALA A 7 3.68 -1.00 -3.47
CA ALA A 7 3.75 0.40 -3.12
C ALA A 7 4.97 0.69 -2.21
N PRO A 8 5.54 1.90 -2.25
CA PRO A 8 6.48 2.33 -1.23
C PRO A 8 5.82 2.29 0.17
N LEU A 9 6.56 1.86 1.19
CA LEU A 9 6.08 1.85 2.58
C LEU A 9 6.13 3.23 3.25
N TYR A 10 6.48 4.28 2.51
CA TYR A 10 6.74 5.60 3.10
C TYR A 10 5.44 6.30 3.53
N GLU A 11 4.38 6.15 2.75
CA GLU A 11 3.06 6.72 2.97
C GLU A 11 1.99 5.63 2.77
N SER A 12 0.79 5.78 3.34
CA SER A 12 -0.29 4.81 3.15
C SER A 12 -0.83 4.86 1.72
N VAL A 13 -1.53 3.80 1.30
CA VAL A 13 -2.30 3.78 0.05
C VAL A 13 -3.78 3.71 0.39
N PRO A 14 -4.61 4.74 0.13
CA PRO A 14 -4.26 6.06 -0.37
C PRO A 14 -3.45 6.88 0.66
N PRO A 15 -2.73 7.93 0.21
CA PRO A 15 -1.90 8.73 1.09
C PRO A 15 -2.73 9.68 1.97
N ARG A 16 -2.35 9.83 3.24
CA ARG A 16 -2.96 10.83 4.13
C ARG A 16 -2.44 12.23 3.85
N LEU A 17 -1.18 12.32 3.41
CA LEU A 17 -0.48 13.57 3.11
C LEU A 17 -0.07 13.60 1.62
N TYR A 18 1.09 14.20 1.33
CA TYR A 18 1.69 14.14 0.00
C TYR A 18 2.23 12.73 -0.28
N GLY A 19 1.65 12.06 -1.29
CA GLY A 19 2.08 10.76 -1.80
C GLY A 19 1.56 10.56 -3.24
N GLY A 20 2.27 11.13 -4.23
CA GLY A 20 1.82 11.08 -5.62
C GLY A 20 1.73 9.66 -6.16
N THR A 21 2.74 8.84 -5.88
CA THR A 21 2.80 7.44 -6.29
C THR A 21 1.69 6.64 -5.61
N GLU A 22 1.53 6.76 -4.30
CA GLU A 22 0.54 6.03 -3.51
C GLU A 22 -0.89 6.35 -3.97
N ARG A 23 -1.15 7.61 -4.36
CA ARG A 23 -2.45 8.00 -4.93
C ARG A 23 -2.74 7.30 -6.25
N ILE A 24 -1.77 7.25 -7.16
CA ILE A 24 -1.93 6.54 -8.45
C ILE A 24 -2.09 5.04 -8.22
N VAL A 25 -1.31 4.46 -7.30
CA VAL A 25 -1.44 3.04 -6.94
C VAL A 25 -2.84 2.76 -6.38
N SER A 26 -3.39 3.62 -5.51
CA SER A 26 -4.76 3.49 -5.01
C SER A 26 -5.78 3.48 -6.16
N TYR A 27 -5.74 4.49 -7.04
CA TYR A 27 -6.69 4.57 -8.17
C TYR A 27 -6.61 3.36 -9.10
N LEU A 28 -5.40 2.92 -9.45
CA LEU A 28 -5.23 1.76 -10.31
C LEU A 28 -5.67 0.47 -9.62
N THR A 29 -5.38 0.32 -8.33
CA THR A 29 -5.78 -0.86 -7.54
C THR A 29 -7.30 -1.00 -7.52
N GLU A 30 -8.01 0.05 -7.12
CA GLU A 30 -9.48 0.00 -7.03
C GLU A 30 -10.12 -0.21 -8.40
N ALA A 31 -9.64 0.48 -9.44
CA ALA A 31 -10.18 0.31 -10.80
C ALA A 31 -9.97 -1.12 -11.34
N LEU A 32 -8.81 -1.74 -11.09
CA LEU A 32 -8.56 -3.12 -11.53
C LEU A 32 -9.36 -4.15 -10.73
N VAL A 33 -9.62 -3.89 -9.44
CA VAL A 33 -10.53 -4.71 -8.63
C VAL A 33 -11.96 -4.59 -9.18
N GLU A 34 -12.43 -3.38 -9.48
CA GLU A 34 -13.77 -3.14 -10.06
C GLU A 34 -13.95 -3.85 -11.42
N LEU A 35 -12.88 -3.94 -12.23
CA LEU A 35 -12.86 -4.71 -13.47
C LEU A 35 -12.79 -6.24 -13.27
N GLY A 36 -12.87 -6.73 -12.03
CA GLY A 36 -12.93 -8.15 -11.69
C GLY A 36 -11.56 -8.85 -11.70
N HIS A 37 -10.46 -8.13 -11.51
CA HIS A 37 -9.15 -8.73 -11.35
C HIS A 37 -8.84 -9.10 -9.89
N ASP A 38 -8.05 -10.16 -9.71
CA ASP A 38 -7.51 -10.57 -8.42
C ASP A 38 -6.25 -9.76 -8.15
N VAL A 39 -6.40 -8.68 -7.39
CA VAL A 39 -5.33 -7.74 -7.08
C VAL A 39 -4.83 -7.98 -5.66
N THR A 40 -3.51 -8.09 -5.51
CA THR A 40 -2.83 -8.04 -4.21
C THR A 40 -2.00 -6.77 -4.12
N LEU A 41 -2.24 -5.97 -3.09
CA LEU A 41 -1.48 -4.77 -2.79
C LEU A 41 -0.47 -5.06 -1.66
N PHE A 42 0.81 -4.90 -1.95
CA PHE A 42 1.88 -4.89 -0.95
C PHE A 42 2.15 -3.43 -0.56
N ALA A 43 1.77 -3.04 0.66
CA ALA A 43 1.85 -1.67 1.14
C ALA A 43 1.98 -1.62 2.67
N SER A 44 1.89 -0.43 3.27
CA SER A 44 1.79 -0.32 4.73
C SER A 44 0.45 -0.85 5.23
N GLY A 45 0.42 -1.36 6.46
CA GLY A 45 -0.77 -1.99 7.06
C GLY A 45 -1.91 -1.02 7.35
N ASP A 46 -1.62 0.28 7.40
CA ASP A 46 -2.60 1.36 7.51
C ASP A 46 -3.13 1.85 6.14
N SER A 47 -2.88 1.09 5.07
CA SER A 47 -3.47 1.29 3.75
C SER A 47 -4.92 0.79 3.69
N GLU A 48 -5.77 1.48 2.93
CA GLU A 48 -7.17 1.15 2.72
C GLU A 48 -7.41 0.80 1.24
N THR A 49 -7.89 -0.41 0.97
CA THR A 49 -8.12 -0.91 -0.39
C THR A 49 -9.17 -2.02 -0.42
N SER A 50 -9.86 -2.18 -1.55
CA SER A 50 -10.72 -3.35 -1.81
C SER A 50 -9.94 -4.59 -2.25
N ALA A 51 -8.65 -4.43 -2.61
CA ALA A 51 -7.76 -5.52 -2.97
C ALA A 51 -7.29 -6.33 -1.75
N ARG A 52 -6.62 -7.47 -1.98
CA ARG A 52 -5.94 -8.19 -0.90
C ARG A 52 -4.73 -7.39 -0.43
N LEU A 53 -4.77 -6.86 0.79
CA LEU A 53 -3.61 -6.19 1.39
C LEU A 53 -2.62 -7.21 2.00
N VAL A 54 -1.34 -7.08 1.65
CA VAL A 54 -0.22 -7.76 2.31
C VAL A 54 0.66 -6.69 2.96
N PRO A 55 0.62 -6.53 4.29
CA PRO A 55 1.34 -5.47 4.97
C PRO A 55 2.85 -5.76 5.01
N GLY A 56 3.67 -4.81 4.58
CA GLY A 56 5.14 -4.85 4.75
C GLY A 56 5.62 -4.23 6.07
N ARG A 57 4.78 -3.41 6.70
CA ARG A 57 5.00 -2.75 8.00
C ARG A 57 3.64 -2.29 8.52
N ASP A 58 3.38 -2.33 9.82
CA ASP A 58 2.03 -2.03 10.34
C ASP A 58 1.54 -0.61 10.03
N GLN A 59 2.45 0.34 9.82
CA GLN A 59 2.14 1.74 9.50
C GLN A 59 3.15 2.32 8.49
N ALA A 60 2.69 3.29 7.70
CA ALA A 60 3.54 4.09 6.84
C ALA A 60 4.73 4.73 7.59
N ILE A 61 5.93 4.59 7.03
CA ILE A 61 7.21 4.98 7.67
C ILE A 61 7.26 6.48 8.00
N ARG A 62 6.58 7.34 7.24
CA ARG A 62 6.60 8.79 7.47
C ARG A 62 6.10 9.19 8.86
N LEU A 63 5.07 8.50 9.36
CA LEU A 63 4.40 8.81 10.63
C LEU A 63 4.58 7.70 11.68
N ASP A 64 5.36 6.67 11.38
CA ASP A 64 5.64 5.59 12.31
C ASP A 64 6.75 6.02 13.29
N PRO A 65 6.49 6.06 14.61
CA PRO A 65 7.49 6.44 15.61
C PRO A 65 8.53 5.35 15.86
N ARG A 66 8.31 4.11 15.37
CA ARG A 66 9.23 2.98 15.58
C ARG A 66 10.50 3.13 14.73
N PRO A 67 11.61 2.50 15.13
CA PRO A 67 12.84 2.49 14.35
C PRO A 67 12.62 2.10 12.87
N LYS A 68 13.31 2.79 11.96
CA LYS A 68 13.17 2.57 10.51
C LYS A 68 13.82 1.27 10.03
N LYS A 69 14.76 0.72 10.79
CA LYS A 69 15.34 -0.59 10.52
C LYS A 69 14.37 -1.68 11.00
N SER A 70 14.15 -2.66 10.12
CA SER A 70 13.53 -3.93 10.49
C SER A 70 14.47 -4.68 11.45
N GLU A 71 13.93 -5.37 12.44
CA GLU A 71 14.73 -6.28 13.28
C GLU A 71 15.11 -7.58 12.54
N ILE A 72 14.43 -7.83 11.42
CA ILE A 72 14.53 -9.05 10.61
C ILE A 72 15.43 -8.88 9.38
N ALA A 73 16.01 -7.69 9.15
CA ALA A 73 16.84 -7.37 7.99
C ALA A 73 18.20 -6.76 8.39
#